data_AF-A0A445ADC2-F1
#
_entry.id   AF-A0A445ADC2-F1
#
_cell.length_a   1.000
_cell.length_b   1.000
_cell.length_c   1.000
_cell.angle_alpha   90.00
_cell.angle_beta   90.00
_cell.angle_gamma   90.00
#
_symmetry.space_group_name_H-M   'P 1'
#
loop_
_entity.id
_entity.type
_entity.pdbx_description
1 polymer ?
#
loop_
_entity_poly.entity_id
_entity_poly.type
_entity_poly.pdbx_seq_one_letter_code
_entity_poly.pdbx_strand_id
1 'polypeptide(L)'
;MASPNINNNNALEGETKPKIQEILINIPEHFEPLVFDECCIYKVPSHLFKLNEEAYTPKFISIGPIHCKDSKLRQENQKQRYFHAFYKRLNKSQALALKRYRTIYLEQEKKTIRDSYSELVEPCNDNDFMNMILLDSVFIMELFLRNSEEKKDEHDPMFKTSWICKAIQRDLLLLENQIPMFVLEKLYNSVLLLSDGDNKKDHEANFLKLAFKYFEDFYPQNEPSDIADMIKNYKTCKHFTDLIRFTYLPRKIQIKGVNPKDDFTPYPIDYHIPRTATRLNEAGVSFEKVQGRSYLDIKFHKVKILSWFLCFGFLPLTKYFKARLQFPQLKVYQITECVLRNLIAFEQCHYSDQPFICNYVSLIDSLIHTHEDVELLVDKEAIVHELGSHTELATLVNCLCRNIVVSSNYYGKTIKKLNSHYSNCWMHYMGMLRSVYFRDPWRFSSSIVGFAVFLFAIFNFLKVIGTIESEKFG
;
A
#
# COMPACT_ATOMS: atom_id res chain seq x y z
N MET A 1 44.52 -12.40 -78.44
CA MET A 1 44.19 -13.72 -79.01
C MET A 1 43.90 -14.67 -77.87
N ALA A 2 42.62 -15.00 -77.66
CA ALA A 2 42.08 -16.27 -77.15
C ALA A 2 40.66 -16.03 -76.61
N SER A 3 39.68 -16.37 -77.45
CA SER A 3 38.36 -16.87 -77.05
C SER A 3 38.35 -18.39 -77.39
N PRO A 4 37.36 -19.22 -77.03
CA PRO A 4 36.37 -19.19 -75.93
C PRO A 4 36.18 -20.58 -75.24
N ASN A 5 35.19 -20.64 -74.34
CA ASN A 5 34.09 -21.64 -74.30
C ASN A 5 33.95 -22.68 -73.15
N ILE A 6 32.77 -22.55 -72.50
CA ILE A 6 31.77 -23.55 -72.08
C ILE A 6 31.79 -24.11 -70.64
N ASN A 7 30.80 -23.60 -69.88
CA ASN A 7 29.85 -24.25 -68.95
C ASN A 7 30.23 -25.54 -68.19
N ASN A 8 29.98 -25.53 -66.87
CA ASN A 8 28.81 -26.27 -66.36
C ASN A 8 28.37 -25.85 -64.94
N ASN A 9 27.09 -25.48 -64.89
CA ASN A 9 26.08 -25.48 -63.83
C ASN A 9 26.41 -26.21 -62.51
N ASN A 10 26.14 -25.54 -61.38
CA ASN A 10 25.09 -25.90 -60.42
C ASN A 10 25.14 -24.93 -59.23
N ALA A 11 24.34 -23.87 -59.27
CA ALA A 11 24.04 -23.06 -58.10
C ALA A 11 22.56 -23.25 -57.77
N LEU A 12 22.34 -23.86 -56.60
CA LEU A 12 21.05 -24.17 -56.02
C LEU A 12 20.16 -22.93 -55.90
N GLU A 13 18.88 -23.22 -56.09
CA GLU A 13 17.69 -22.40 -55.95
C GLU A 13 17.77 -21.38 -54.81
N GLY A 14 17.45 -20.13 -55.17
CA GLY A 14 17.32 -19.04 -54.23
C GLY A 14 16.02 -19.17 -53.43
N GLU A 15 16.13 -19.58 -52.17
CA GLU A 15 15.18 -19.13 -51.15
C GLU A 15 15.60 -17.72 -50.73
N THR A 16 14.95 -16.72 -51.31
CA THR A 16 15.06 -15.34 -50.85
C THR A 16 14.40 -15.29 -49.47
N LYS A 17 15.21 -15.10 -48.41
CA LYS A 17 14.67 -14.73 -47.09
C LYS A 17 13.67 -13.59 -47.28
N PRO A 18 12.41 -13.71 -46.84
CA PRO A 18 11.44 -12.65 -47.00
C PRO A 18 11.99 -11.37 -46.36
N LYS A 19 11.90 -10.25 -47.08
CA LYS A 19 12.31 -8.95 -46.55
C LYS A 19 11.41 -8.64 -45.35
N ILE A 20 11.98 -8.18 -44.24
CA ILE A 20 11.25 -7.83 -43.00
C ILE A 20 10.05 -6.90 -43.27
N GLN A 21 10.12 -6.07 -44.32
CA GLN A 21 9.05 -5.18 -44.78
C GLN A 21 7.79 -5.92 -45.27
N GLU A 22 7.86 -7.20 -45.67
CA GLU A 22 6.70 -8.00 -46.09
C GLU A 22 5.99 -8.70 -44.93
N ILE A 23 6.58 -8.67 -43.72
CA ILE A 23 6.03 -9.31 -42.49
C ILE A 23 5.40 -8.27 -41.56
N LEU A 24 5.79 -7.00 -41.69
CA LEU A 24 5.22 -5.91 -40.89
C LEU A 24 3.82 -5.56 -41.41
N ILE A 25 2.80 -5.93 -40.64
CA ILE A 25 1.58 -5.11 -40.56
C ILE A 25 2.09 -3.68 -40.34
N ASN A 26 1.73 -2.73 -41.21
CA ASN A 26 1.94 -1.31 -40.91
C ASN A 26 1.27 -1.07 -39.56
N ILE A 27 2.06 -1.02 -38.49
CA ILE A 27 1.59 -0.66 -37.15
C ILE A 27 1.55 0.87 -37.20
N PRO A 28 0.37 1.50 -37.32
CA PRO A 28 0.33 2.95 -37.36
C PRO A 28 0.91 3.53 -36.07
N GLU A 29 1.57 4.70 -36.15
CA GLU A 29 2.31 5.32 -35.03
C GLU A 29 1.52 5.45 -33.72
N HIS A 30 0.17 5.41 -33.75
CA HIS A 30 -0.68 5.40 -32.56
C HIS A 30 -0.67 4.08 -31.75
N PHE A 31 0.02 3.04 -32.22
CA PHE A 31 0.18 1.76 -31.52
C PHE A 31 1.53 1.63 -30.79
N GLU A 32 2.44 2.61 -30.92
CA GLU A 32 3.50 2.71 -29.91
C GLU A 32 2.84 2.97 -28.55
N PRO A 33 3.11 2.16 -27.51
CA PRO A 33 2.55 2.41 -26.21
C PRO A 33 2.98 3.82 -25.80
N LEU A 34 2.00 4.71 -25.64
CA LEU A 34 2.18 6.06 -25.14
C LEU A 34 2.62 5.96 -23.66
N VAL A 35 3.87 5.56 -23.44
CA VAL A 35 4.54 5.72 -22.15
C VAL A 35 4.91 7.19 -22.09
N PHE A 36 3.94 8.02 -21.71
CA PHE A 36 4.24 9.41 -21.41
C PHE A 36 5.07 9.41 -20.12
N ASP A 37 6.29 9.96 -20.18
CA ASP A 37 7.16 10.11 -18.99
C ASP A 37 6.45 10.86 -17.84
N GLU A 38 5.42 11.65 -18.17
CA GLU A 38 4.61 12.44 -17.23
C GLU A 38 3.32 11.73 -16.74
N CYS A 39 2.99 10.54 -17.27
CA CYS A 39 1.77 9.83 -16.91
C CYS A 39 1.77 9.43 -15.43
N CYS A 40 0.73 9.84 -14.71
CA CYS A 40 0.56 9.49 -13.30
C CYS A 40 -0.89 9.20 -12.89
N ILE A 41 -1.89 9.56 -13.70
CA ILE A 41 -3.30 9.31 -13.43
C ILE A 41 -3.77 8.19 -14.36
N TYR A 42 -4.17 7.06 -13.77
CA TYR A 42 -4.45 5.84 -14.51
C TYR A 42 -5.92 5.45 -14.44
N LYS A 43 -6.42 4.89 -15.55
CA LYS A 43 -7.61 4.04 -15.50
C LYS A 43 -7.25 2.73 -14.81
N VAL A 44 -8.10 2.30 -13.88
CA VAL A 44 -7.87 1.07 -13.14
C VAL A 44 -7.85 -0.11 -14.11
N PRO A 45 -6.82 -0.97 -14.05
CA PRO A 45 -6.75 -2.15 -14.90
C PRO A 45 -8.02 -3.00 -14.81
N SER A 46 -8.52 -3.47 -15.95
CA SER A 46 -9.82 -4.15 -16.05
C SER A 46 -9.95 -5.38 -15.14
N HIS A 47 -8.84 -6.08 -14.86
CA HIS A 47 -8.82 -7.25 -13.97
C HIS A 47 -8.94 -6.87 -12.48
N LEU A 48 -8.57 -5.66 -12.08
CA LEU A 48 -8.81 -5.12 -10.74
C LEU A 48 -10.20 -4.50 -10.64
N PHE A 49 -10.59 -3.72 -11.66
CA PHE A 49 -11.88 -3.04 -11.72
C PHE A 49 -13.06 -4.02 -11.53
N LYS A 50 -13.05 -5.14 -12.26
CA LYS A 50 -14.10 -6.18 -12.19
C LYS A 50 -14.23 -6.87 -10.83
N LEU A 51 -13.23 -6.78 -9.95
CA LEU A 51 -13.32 -7.38 -8.61
C LEU A 51 -14.21 -6.55 -7.68
N ASN A 52 -14.21 -5.22 -7.85
CA ASN A 52 -15.04 -4.30 -7.07
C ASN A 52 -15.14 -2.94 -7.78
N GLU A 53 -16.08 -2.81 -8.72
CA GLU A 53 -16.27 -1.58 -9.50
C GLU A 53 -16.63 -0.37 -8.62
N GLU A 54 -17.38 -0.63 -7.55
CA GLU A 54 -17.76 0.39 -6.58
C GLU A 54 -16.58 0.98 -5.81
N ALA A 55 -15.44 0.28 -5.71
CA ALA A 55 -14.25 0.82 -5.05
C ALA A 55 -13.53 1.88 -5.88
N TYR A 56 -13.78 1.94 -7.19
CA TYR A 56 -13.07 2.81 -8.13
C TYR A 56 -13.96 3.89 -8.73
N THR A 57 -15.29 3.72 -8.68
CA THR A 57 -16.23 4.66 -9.28
C THR A 57 -16.60 5.78 -8.30
N PRO A 58 -16.51 7.08 -8.69
CA PRO A 58 -16.97 8.18 -7.87
C PRO A 58 -18.48 8.06 -7.61
N LYS A 59 -18.94 8.47 -6.42
CA LYS A 59 -20.35 8.32 -6.01
C LYS A 59 -21.09 9.66 -5.92
N PHE A 60 -20.38 10.76 -5.76
CA PHE A 60 -20.94 12.08 -5.51
C PHE A 60 -20.42 13.13 -6.49
N ILE A 61 -19.11 13.19 -6.74
CA ILE A 61 -18.50 14.23 -7.58
C ILE A 61 -17.40 13.69 -8.49
N SER A 62 -17.50 14.00 -9.78
CA SER A 62 -16.42 13.79 -10.74
C SER A 62 -15.42 14.94 -10.73
N ILE A 63 -14.14 14.61 -10.83
CA ILE A 63 -12.99 15.51 -10.87
C ILE A 63 -12.08 15.06 -12.00
N GLY A 64 -11.69 16.01 -12.83
CA GLY A 64 -10.87 15.75 -13.99
C GLY A 64 -11.65 15.05 -15.12
N PRO A 65 -10.94 14.62 -16.16
CA PRO A 65 -11.55 14.21 -17.43
C PRO A 65 -12.18 12.81 -17.45
N ILE A 66 -11.73 11.86 -16.63
CA ILE A 66 -12.07 10.43 -16.83
C ILE A 66 -13.58 10.19 -16.64
N HIS A 67 -14.17 10.79 -15.61
CA HIS A 67 -15.60 10.66 -15.30
C HIS A 67 -16.44 11.88 -15.71
N CYS A 68 -15.93 12.76 -16.58
CA CYS A 68 -16.58 14.04 -16.91
C CYS A 68 -17.91 13.88 -17.66
N LYS A 69 -18.09 12.77 -18.38
CA LYS A 69 -19.31 12.46 -19.16
C LYS A 69 -20.45 11.91 -18.32
N ASP A 70 -20.21 11.50 -17.07
CA ASP A 70 -21.27 10.97 -16.21
C ASP A 70 -22.10 12.12 -15.63
N SER A 71 -23.27 12.34 -16.23
CA SER A 71 -24.24 13.36 -15.80
C SER A 71 -24.67 13.23 -14.33
N LYS A 72 -24.64 12.03 -13.74
CA LYS A 72 -25.04 11.81 -12.34
C LYS A 72 -23.98 12.31 -11.36
N LEU A 73 -22.72 12.33 -11.79
CA LEU A 73 -21.56 12.77 -11.00
C LEU A 73 -21.20 14.25 -11.24
N ARG A 74 -21.80 14.88 -12.26
CA ARG A 74 -21.64 16.31 -12.58
C ARG A 74 -22.35 17.19 -11.54
N GLN A 75 -21.66 17.48 -10.46
CA GLN A 75 -22.03 18.51 -9.48
C GLN A 75 -21.64 19.93 -9.97
N GLU A 76 -21.81 20.22 -11.26
CA GLU A 76 -21.33 21.47 -11.89
C GLU A 76 -21.89 22.73 -11.21
N ASN A 77 -23.16 22.72 -10.83
CA ASN A 77 -23.77 23.84 -10.11
C ASN A 77 -23.07 24.08 -8.76
N GLN A 78 -22.68 23.02 -8.05
CA GLN A 78 -21.95 23.15 -6.79
C GLN A 78 -20.52 23.64 -7.02
N LYS A 79 -19.82 23.09 -8.01
CA LYS A 79 -18.48 23.54 -8.40
C LYS A 79 -18.49 25.03 -8.79
N GLN A 80 -19.49 25.48 -9.54
CA GLN A 80 -19.66 26.90 -9.90
C GLN A 80 -19.95 27.78 -8.68
N ARG A 81 -20.75 27.31 -7.71
CA ARG A 81 -20.96 28.02 -6.43
C ARG A 81 -19.64 28.18 -5.67
N TYR A 82 -18.83 27.13 -5.63
CA TYR A 82 -17.50 27.15 -5.01
C TYR A 82 -16.55 28.09 -5.75
N PHE A 83 -16.59 28.09 -7.08
CA PHE A 83 -15.82 29.04 -7.89
C PHE A 83 -16.19 30.48 -7.57
N HIS A 84 -17.49 30.79 -7.47
CA HIS A 84 -17.95 32.12 -7.11
C HIS A 84 -17.54 32.52 -5.70
N ALA A 85 -17.60 31.59 -4.75
CA ALA A 85 -17.13 31.83 -3.39
C ALA A 85 -15.62 32.08 -3.32
N PHE A 86 -14.83 31.27 -4.03
CA PHE A 86 -13.39 31.47 -4.16
C PHE A 86 -13.09 32.85 -4.76
N TYR A 87 -13.75 33.21 -5.86
CA TYR A 87 -13.55 34.51 -6.52
C TYR A 87 -13.87 35.69 -5.60
N LYS A 88 -14.89 35.58 -4.75
CA LYS A 88 -15.24 36.60 -3.74
C LYS A 88 -14.15 36.80 -2.68
N ARG A 89 -13.33 35.79 -2.40
CA ARG A 89 -12.20 35.90 -1.47
C ARG A 89 -11.03 36.69 -2.05
N LEU A 90 -10.92 36.75 -3.38
CA LEU A 90 -9.78 37.33 -4.07
C LEU A 90 -9.85 38.85 -4.08
N ASN A 91 -8.73 39.50 -3.79
CA ASN A 91 -8.56 40.92 -4.09
C ASN A 91 -8.32 41.14 -5.60
N LYS A 92 -8.22 42.40 -6.03
CA LYS A 92 -8.05 42.75 -7.45
C LYS A 92 -6.80 42.12 -8.10
N SER A 93 -5.66 42.08 -7.41
CA SER A 93 -4.42 41.51 -7.97
C SER A 93 -4.50 40.00 -8.08
N GLN A 94 -5.07 39.33 -7.07
CA GLN A 94 -5.30 37.88 -7.07
C GLN A 94 -6.32 37.46 -8.13
N ALA A 95 -7.39 38.23 -8.33
CA ALA A 95 -8.37 37.97 -9.40
C ALA A 95 -7.73 38.09 -10.79
N LEU A 96 -6.84 39.06 -10.99
CA LEU A 96 -6.03 39.16 -12.22
C LEU A 96 -5.07 37.98 -12.38
N ALA A 97 -4.49 37.51 -11.28
CA ALA A 97 -3.61 36.35 -11.29
C ALA A 97 -4.35 35.06 -11.63
N LEU A 98 -5.57 34.85 -11.11
CA LEU A 98 -6.44 33.74 -11.50
C LEU A 98 -6.74 33.79 -13.01
N LYS A 99 -7.01 34.98 -13.56
CA LYS A 99 -7.20 35.16 -15.00
C LYS A 99 -5.94 34.75 -15.78
N ARG A 100 -4.76 35.22 -15.35
CA ARG A 100 -3.47 34.84 -15.97
C ARG A 100 -3.19 33.35 -15.86
N TYR A 101 -3.50 32.74 -14.72
CA TYR A 101 -3.37 31.30 -14.51
C TYR A 101 -4.18 30.54 -15.57
N ARG A 102 -5.44 30.92 -15.80
CA ARG A 102 -6.29 30.30 -16.83
C ARG A 102 -5.81 30.57 -18.26
N THR A 103 -5.45 31.80 -18.60
CA THR A 103 -5.17 32.19 -20.00
C THR A 103 -3.73 31.97 -20.45
N ILE A 104 -2.79 31.82 -19.51
CA ILE A 104 -1.36 31.67 -19.80
C ILE A 104 -0.89 30.30 -19.32
N TYR A 105 -0.97 30.05 -18.01
CA TYR A 105 -0.34 28.86 -17.42
C TYR A 105 -1.00 27.56 -17.90
N LEU A 106 -2.34 27.46 -17.80
CA LEU A 106 -3.04 26.25 -18.24
C LEU A 106 -2.87 25.99 -19.74
N GLU A 107 -2.82 27.04 -20.57
CA GLU A 107 -2.58 26.88 -22.01
C GLU A 107 -1.14 26.43 -22.32
N GLN A 108 -0.15 26.88 -21.55
CA GLN A 108 1.24 26.44 -21.66
C GLN A 108 1.43 24.99 -21.23
N GLU A 109 0.82 24.58 -20.11
CA GLU A 109 0.94 23.23 -19.55
C GLU A 109 -0.08 22.23 -20.11
N LYS A 110 -0.91 22.64 -21.06
CA LYS A 110 -1.99 21.83 -21.62
C LYS A 110 -1.55 20.44 -22.06
N LYS A 111 -0.38 20.34 -22.72
CA LYS A 111 0.18 19.06 -23.15
C LYS A 111 0.56 18.21 -21.93
N THR A 112 1.35 18.75 -21.02
CA THR A 112 1.75 18.09 -19.76
C THR A 112 0.56 17.59 -18.96
N ILE A 113 -0.50 18.41 -18.84
CA ILE A 113 -1.74 18.03 -18.13
C ILE A 113 -2.42 16.85 -18.82
N ARG A 114 -2.44 16.80 -20.15
CA ARG A 114 -3.02 15.66 -20.91
C ARG A 114 -2.19 14.41 -20.78
N ASP A 115 -0.88 14.56 -20.96
CA ASP A 115 0.10 13.47 -20.87
C ASP A 115 0.16 12.89 -19.44
N SER A 116 -0.39 13.59 -18.44
CA SER A 116 -0.58 13.05 -17.08
C SER A 116 -1.62 11.93 -16.99
N TYR A 117 -2.54 11.80 -17.95
CA TYR A 117 -3.60 10.78 -17.95
C TYR A 117 -3.27 9.61 -18.88
N SER A 118 -3.51 8.37 -18.42
CA SER A 118 -3.17 7.16 -19.19
C SER A 118 -4.12 6.86 -20.35
N GLU A 119 -5.33 7.41 -20.33
CA GLU A 119 -6.33 7.23 -21.39
C GLU A 119 -6.46 8.54 -22.18
N LEU A 120 -6.53 8.42 -23.51
CA LEU A 120 -6.84 9.55 -24.37
C LEU A 120 -8.25 10.03 -24.01
N VAL A 121 -8.31 11.17 -23.34
CA VAL A 121 -9.55 11.89 -23.10
C VAL A 121 -10.10 12.27 -24.47
N GLU A 122 -11.14 11.57 -24.94
CA GLU A 122 -11.84 11.94 -26.17
C GLU A 122 -12.12 13.44 -26.15
N PRO A 123 -11.86 14.16 -27.25
CA PRO A 123 -11.79 15.62 -27.20
C PRO A 123 -13.14 16.21 -26.83
N CYS A 124 -13.30 16.59 -25.56
CA CYS A 124 -13.80 17.94 -25.30
C CYS A 124 -12.88 18.89 -26.06
N ASN A 125 -13.43 19.92 -26.70
CA ASN A 125 -12.58 20.93 -27.30
C ASN A 125 -11.59 21.44 -26.23
N ASP A 126 -10.43 21.90 -26.67
CA ASP A 126 -9.34 22.26 -25.77
C ASP A 126 -9.75 23.25 -24.67
N ASN A 127 -10.65 24.16 -25.01
CA ASN A 127 -11.17 25.17 -24.11
C ASN A 127 -12.04 24.57 -23.00
N ASP A 128 -12.92 23.63 -23.33
CA ASP A 128 -13.78 22.92 -22.37
C ASP A 128 -12.95 22.06 -21.42
N PHE A 129 -11.92 21.39 -21.95
CA PHE A 129 -10.97 20.64 -21.13
C PHE A 129 -10.26 21.56 -20.12
N MET A 130 -9.72 22.70 -20.56
CA MET A 130 -9.07 23.67 -19.67
C MET A 130 -10.04 24.32 -18.67
N ASN A 131 -11.28 24.58 -19.08
CA ASN A 131 -12.32 25.12 -18.18
C ASN A 131 -12.69 24.12 -17.09
N MET A 132 -12.80 22.83 -17.43
CA MET A 132 -13.03 21.76 -16.46
C MET A 132 -11.86 21.66 -15.47
N ILE A 133 -10.61 21.63 -15.95
CA ILE A 133 -9.43 21.60 -15.08
C ILE A 133 -9.41 22.81 -14.13
N LEU A 134 -9.69 24.02 -14.63
CA LEU A 134 -9.79 25.21 -13.79
C LEU A 134 -10.90 25.09 -12.75
N LEU A 135 -12.11 24.72 -13.17
CA LEU A 135 -13.29 24.64 -12.31
C LEU A 135 -13.07 23.65 -11.17
N ASP A 136 -12.58 22.46 -11.50
CA ASP A 136 -12.29 21.39 -10.54
C ASP A 136 -11.13 21.77 -9.60
N SER A 137 -10.08 22.41 -10.13
CA SER A 137 -8.96 22.90 -9.32
C SER A 137 -9.40 23.96 -8.32
N VAL A 138 -10.24 24.91 -8.74
CA VAL A 138 -10.79 25.95 -7.86
C VAL A 138 -11.78 25.34 -6.85
N PHE A 139 -12.58 24.37 -7.26
CA PHE A 139 -13.47 23.64 -6.35
C PHE A 139 -12.68 22.98 -5.22
N ILE A 140 -11.62 22.21 -5.55
CA ILE A 140 -10.74 21.57 -4.57
C ILE A 140 -10.09 22.62 -3.67
N MET A 141 -9.60 23.72 -4.24
CA MET A 141 -8.96 24.79 -3.50
C MET A 141 -9.88 25.40 -2.45
N GLU A 142 -11.08 25.81 -2.85
CA GLU A 142 -12.08 26.40 -1.95
C GLU A 142 -12.56 25.40 -0.91
N LEU A 143 -12.73 24.12 -1.29
CA LEU A 143 -13.09 23.04 -0.37
C LEU A 143 -12.03 22.87 0.73
N PHE A 144 -10.75 22.87 0.36
CA PHE A 144 -9.65 22.70 1.31
C PHE A 144 -9.47 23.92 2.20
N LEU A 145 -9.63 25.13 1.66
CA LEU A 145 -9.62 26.38 2.44
C LEU A 145 -10.73 26.38 3.48
N ARG A 146 -11.98 26.08 3.10
CA ARG A 146 -13.12 25.95 4.02
C ARG A 146 -12.91 24.89 5.09
N ASN A 147 -12.36 23.73 4.73
CA ASN A 147 -12.05 22.68 5.70
C ASN A 147 -10.95 23.11 6.71
N SER A 148 -10.08 24.03 6.30
CA SER A 148 -9.01 24.53 7.16
C SER A 148 -9.45 25.58 8.18
N GLU A 149 -10.57 26.27 7.93
CA GLU A 149 -11.14 27.32 8.78
C GLU A 149 -11.65 26.75 10.13
N GLU A 150 -11.49 27.53 11.20
CA GLU A 150 -11.93 27.14 12.55
C GLU A 150 -13.47 27.08 12.67
N LYS A 151 -14.16 27.98 11.97
CA LYS A 151 -15.62 28.04 11.93
C LYS A 151 -16.09 27.61 10.55
N LYS A 152 -16.61 26.38 10.48
CA LYS A 152 -17.24 25.89 9.25
C LYS A 152 -18.53 26.67 9.00
N ASP A 153 -18.76 27.05 7.74
CA ASP A 153 -20.01 27.68 7.33
C ASP A 153 -21.16 26.66 7.49
N GLU A 154 -22.01 26.87 8.51
CA GLU A 154 -23.16 26.02 8.82
C GLU A 154 -24.20 25.98 7.68
N HIS A 155 -24.16 26.95 6.76
CA HIS A 155 -25.05 27.03 5.61
C HIS A 155 -24.50 26.30 4.38
N ASP A 156 -23.24 25.83 4.41
CA ASP A 156 -22.65 25.07 3.32
C ASP A 156 -23.20 23.62 3.34
N PRO A 157 -23.99 23.20 2.33
CA PRO A 157 -24.54 21.85 2.28
C PRO A 157 -23.46 20.76 2.29
N MET A 158 -22.25 21.08 1.79
CA MET A 158 -21.15 20.12 1.70
C MET A 158 -20.46 19.88 3.04
N PHE A 159 -20.56 20.81 4.01
CA PHE A 159 -20.04 20.65 5.38
C PHE A 159 -21.13 20.41 6.42
N LYS A 160 -22.39 20.74 6.12
CA LYS A 160 -23.54 20.52 7.00
C LYS A 160 -23.83 19.04 7.24
N THR A 161 -23.61 18.20 6.23
CA THR A 161 -24.00 16.79 6.29
C THR A 161 -22.77 15.89 6.30
N SER A 162 -22.49 15.25 7.45
CA SER A 162 -21.25 14.48 7.65
C SER A 162 -21.01 13.41 6.59
N TRP A 163 -22.05 12.74 6.07
CA TRP A 163 -21.87 11.71 5.05
C TRP A 163 -21.47 12.29 3.68
N ILE A 164 -21.91 13.52 3.34
CA ILE A 164 -21.53 14.20 2.10
C ILE A 164 -20.04 14.53 2.13
N CYS A 165 -19.53 15.08 3.24
CA CYS A 165 -18.10 15.35 3.41
C CYS A 165 -17.26 14.10 3.13
N LYS A 166 -17.63 12.98 3.76
CA LYS A 166 -16.90 11.71 3.63
C LYS A 166 -17.03 11.12 2.21
N ALA A 167 -18.17 11.29 1.56
CA ALA A 167 -18.36 10.87 0.17
C ALA A 167 -17.44 11.66 -0.80
N ILE A 168 -17.35 12.99 -0.64
CA ILE A 168 -16.43 13.83 -1.44
C ILE A 168 -14.98 13.46 -1.15
N GLN A 169 -14.62 13.32 0.13
CA GLN A 169 -13.26 12.95 0.53
C GLN A 169 -12.84 11.60 -0.07
N ARG A 170 -13.73 10.61 -0.06
CA ARG A 170 -13.53 9.33 -0.75
C ARG A 170 -13.34 9.55 -2.25
N ASP A 171 -14.25 10.28 -2.90
CA ASP A 171 -14.20 10.50 -4.35
C ASP A 171 -12.90 11.20 -4.77
N LEU A 172 -12.37 12.13 -3.97
CA LEU A 172 -11.09 12.80 -4.23
C LEU A 172 -9.85 11.91 -4.04
N LEU A 173 -9.99 10.73 -3.43
CA LEU A 173 -8.89 9.75 -3.30
C LEU A 173 -8.81 8.79 -4.50
N LEU A 174 -9.92 8.60 -5.22
CA LEU A 174 -10.03 7.57 -6.27
C LEU A 174 -9.03 7.83 -7.40
N LEU A 175 -8.31 6.79 -7.83
CA LEU A 175 -7.25 6.90 -8.83
C LEU A 175 -7.73 7.51 -10.16
N GLU A 176 -8.96 7.19 -10.56
CA GLU A 176 -9.59 7.70 -11.78
C GLU A 176 -10.17 9.11 -11.63
N ASN A 177 -10.17 9.70 -10.43
CA ASN A 177 -10.86 10.95 -10.12
C ASN A 177 -9.88 12.03 -9.61
N GLN A 178 -8.79 12.23 -10.35
CA GLN A 178 -7.64 13.04 -9.94
C GLN A 178 -7.39 14.22 -10.89
N ILE A 179 -6.66 15.21 -10.37
CA ILE A 179 -5.98 16.28 -11.14
C ILE A 179 -4.49 16.26 -10.74
N PRO A 180 -3.56 16.49 -11.67
CA PRO A 180 -2.14 16.53 -11.34
C PRO A 180 -1.85 17.58 -10.27
N MET A 181 -1.10 17.21 -9.23
CA MET A 181 -0.84 18.06 -8.07
C MET A 181 -0.19 19.39 -8.45
N PHE A 182 0.69 19.38 -9.46
CA PHE A 182 1.40 20.58 -9.91
C PHE A 182 0.44 21.69 -10.38
N VAL A 183 -0.75 21.32 -10.91
CA VAL A 183 -1.80 22.25 -11.32
C VAL A 183 -2.35 22.99 -10.09
N LEU A 184 -2.64 22.23 -9.02
CA LEU A 184 -3.19 22.75 -7.76
C LEU A 184 -2.18 23.59 -7.00
N GLU A 185 -0.93 23.14 -6.92
CA GLU A 185 0.17 23.88 -6.30
C GLU A 185 0.44 25.20 -7.02
N LYS A 186 0.45 25.18 -8.35
CA LYS A 186 0.61 26.42 -9.13
C LYS A 186 -0.55 27.37 -8.89
N LEU A 187 -1.79 26.87 -8.84
CA LEU A 187 -2.97 27.70 -8.55
C LEU A 187 -2.80 28.39 -7.20
N TYR A 188 -2.48 27.62 -6.15
CA TYR A 188 -2.26 28.13 -4.81
C TYR A 188 -1.16 29.21 -4.79
N ASN A 189 0.02 28.88 -5.33
CA ASN A 189 1.20 29.74 -5.26
C ASN A 189 1.06 31.02 -6.10
N SER A 190 0.41 30.94 -7.26
CA SER A 190 0.29 32.09 -8.16
C SER A 190 -0.90 33.01 -7.84
N VAL A 191 -1.93 32.50 -7.17
CA VAL A 191 -3.16 33.27 -6.89
C VAL A 191 -3.24 33.69 -5.43
N LEU A 192 -2.94 32.80 -4.47
CA LEU A 192 -3.18 33.08 -3.06
C LEU A 192 -1.96 33.69 -2.35
N LEU A 193 -0.74 33.32 -2.73
CA LEU A 193 0.50 33.79 -2.09
C LEU A 193 1.02 35.15 -2.59
N LEU A 194 0.23 35.93 -3.32
CA LEU A 194 0.65 37.25 -3.85
C LEU A 194 0.78 38.37 -2.78
N SER A 195 1.00 38.02 -1.51
CA SER A 195 1.17 38.99 -0.43
C SER A 195 2.53 39.70 -0.55
N ASP A 196 2.50 41.04 -0.49
CA ASP A 196 3.69 41.89 -0.45
C ASP A 196 4.52 41.61 0.82
N GLY A 197 5.76 41.15 0.62
CA GLY A 197 6.84 41.17 1.61
C GLY A 197 6.71 40.26 2.83
N ASP A 198 7.21 39.03 2.77
CA ASP A 198 8.27 38.54 3.68
C ASP A 198 8.61 37.05 3.46
N ASN A 199 9.91 36.75 3.54
CA ASN A 199 10.57 35.45 3.75
C ASN A 199 10.22 34.26 2.83
N LYS A 200 10.92 34.22 1.68
CA LYS A 200 11.06 33.09 0.75
C LYS A 200 11.42 31.71 1.37
N LYS A 201 11.80 31.63 2.65
CA LYS A 201 12.27 30.38 3.29
C LYS A 201 11.19 29.57 4.01
N ASP A 202 10.01 30.13 4.30
CA ASP A 202 8.90 29.41 4.95
C ASP A 202 7.82 28.93 3.96
N HIS A 203 8.02 29.10 2.65
CA HIS A 203 7.00 28.85 1.63
C HIS A 203 6.93 27.41 1.09
N GLU A 204 7.77 26.49 1.55
CA GLU A 204 7.77 25.09 1.08
C GLU A 204 6.53 24.28 1.56
N ALA A 205 5.67 24.82 2.42
CA ALA A 205 4.51 24.11 2.95
C ALA A 205 3.21 24.93 2.92
N ASN A 206 2.54 25.07 1.77
CA ASN A 206 1.27 25.84 1.76
C ASN A 206 0.03 25.28 1.01
N PHE A 207 0.12 24.42 -0.03
CA PHE A 207 -1.07 23.65 -0.48
C PHE A 207 -1.11 22.24 0.15
N LEU A 208 0.04 21.57 0.19
CA LEU A 208 0.14 20.21 0.76
C LEU A 208 -0.36 20.15 2.20
N LYS A 209 -0.13 21.18 3.03
CA LYS A 209 -0.66 21.22 4.41
C LYS A 209 -2.19 21.16 4.45
N LEU A 210 -2.86 21.84 3.52
CA LEU A 210 -4.31 21.79 3.38
C LEU A 210 -4.76 20.40 2.93
N ALA A 211 -4.06 19.80 1.96
CA ALA A 211 -4.33 18.43 1.51
C ALA A 211 -4.13 17.40 2.62
N PHE A 212 -3.03 17.49 3.38
CA PHE A 212 -2.76 16.63 4.54
C PHE A 212 -3.88 16.72 5.58
N LYS A 213 -4.27 17.94 5.95
CA LYS A 213 -5.39 18.14 6.87
C LYS A 213 -6.70 17.58 6.31
N TYR A 214 -6.95 17.74 5.01
CA TYR A 214 -8.18 17.27 4.39
C TYR A 214 -8.31 15.75 4.35
N PHE A 215 -7.21 15.00 4.20
CA PHE A 215 -7.20 13.54 4.09
C PHE A 215 -6.80 12.82 5.39
N GLU A 216 -6.83 13.50 6.54
CA GLU A 216 -6.38 12.94 7.82
C GLU A 216 -7.06 11.62 8.20
N ASP A 217 -8.32 11.43 7.80
CA ASP A 217 -9.09 10.21 8.04
C ASP A 217 -8.56 8.97 7.32
N PHE A 218 -7.76 9.14 6.26
CA PHE A 218 -7.21 8.05 5.47
C PHE A 218 -5.80 7.66 5.92
N TYR A 219 -5.22 8.40 6.87
CA TYR A 219 -3.88 8.13 7.30
C TYR A 219 -3.81 7.02 8.34
N PRO A 220 -2.81 6.14 8.22
CA PRO A 220 -2.61 5.07 9.20
C PRO A 220 -2.25 5.61 10.60
N GLN A 221 -1.58 6.77 10.67
CA GLN A 221 -1.12 7.40 11.91
C GLN A 221 -1.66 8.82 12.04
N ASN A 222 -2.16 9.16 13.23
CA ASN A 222 -2.79 10.47 13.51
C ASN A 222 -1.91 11.39 14.39
N GLU A 223 -0.62 11.06 14.58
CA GLU A 223 0.26 11.90 15.41
C GLU A 223 0.67 13.18 14.65
N PRO A 224 0.33 14.39 15.15
CA PRO A 224 0.57 15.65 14.45
C PRO A 224 2.05 15.93 14.12
N SER A 225 2.98 15.44 14.95
CA SER A 225 4.42 15.60 14.74
C SER A 225 4.93 14.90 13.48
N ASP A 226 4.28 13.80 13.09
CA ASP A 226 4.69 13.04 11.91
C ASP A 226 4.26 13.74 10.61
N ILE A 227 3.17 14.52 10.61
CA ILE A 227 2.69 15.26 9.43
C ILE A 227 3.68 16.35 9.02
N ALA A 228 4.22 17.10 9.98
CA ALA A 228 5.20 18.16 9.68
C ALA A 228 6.49 17.58 9.06
N ASP A 229 6.96 16.46 9.60
CA ASP A 229 8.09 15.71 9.04
C ASP A 229 7.77 15.16 7.64
N MET A 230 6.56 14.64 7.42
CA MET A 230 6.13 14.15 6.10
C MET A 230 6.13 15.27 5.07
N ILE A 231 5.54 16.42 5.38
CA ILE A 231 5.49 17.59 4.49
C ILE A 231 6.91 18.02 4.09
N LYS A 232 7.84 18.06 5.05
CA LYS A 232 9.23 18.45 4.78
C LYS A 232 9.97 17.46 3.87
N ASN A 233 9.68 16.18 3.98
CA ASN A 233 10.37 15.13 3.24
C ASN A 233 9.71 14.79 1.89
N TYR A 234 8.49 15.26 1.65
CA TYR A 234 7.75 14.92 0.45
C TYR A 234 8.09 15.86 -0.71
N LYS A 235 9.02 15.41 -1.57
CA LYS A 235 9.63 16.26 -2.61
C LYS A 235 8.74 16.48 -3.83
N THR A 236 7.99 15.48 -4.27
CA THR A 236 7.17 15.54 -5.48
C THR A 236 5.95 14.63 -5.32
N CYS A 237 4.78 15.23 -5.15
CA CYS A 237 3.50 14.54 -5.14
C CYS A 237 2.89 14.53 -6.53
N LYS A 238 2.38 13.39 -7.01
CA LYS A 238 1.72 13.34 -8.33
C LYS A 238 0.26 13.77 -8.28
N HIS A 239 -0.50 13.27 -7.31
CA HIS A 239 -1.92 13.56 -7.06
C HIS A 239 -2.32 13.04 -5.67
N PHE A 240 -3.59 13.09 -5.26
CA PHE A 240 -4.00 12.76 -3.89
C PHE A 240 -3.86 11.27 -3.53
N THR A 241 -4.10 10.36 -4.48
CA THR A 241 -3.83 8.93 -4.24
C THR A 241 -2.34 8.68 -3.93
N ASP A 242 -1.43 9.39 -4.60
CA ASP A 242 0.01 9.32 -4.33
C ASP A 242 0.38 9.95 -2.97
N LEU A 243 -0.24 11.09 -2.63
CA LEU A 243 -0.10 11.70 -1.30
C LEU A 243 -0.45 10.69 -0.19
N ILE A 244 -1.59 10.00 -0.35
CA ILE A 244 -2.05 9.00 0.62
C ILE A 244 -1.08 7.81 0.63
N ARG A 245 -0.66 7.30 -0.53
CA ARG A 245 0.35 6.24 -0.62
C ARG A 245 1.61 6.58 0.18
N PHE A 246 2.12 7.80 0.04
CA PHE A 246 3.33 8.25 0.74
C PHE A 246 3.19 8.12 2.27
N THR A 247 2.02 8.42 2.83
CA THR A 247 1.77 8.30 4.28
C THR A 247 1.83 6.86 4.80
N TYR A 248 1.56 5.87 3.94
CA TYR A 248 1.66 4.46 4.31
C TYR A 248 3.10 3.96 4.30
N LEU A 249 4.02 4.57 3.54
CA LEU A 249 5.38 4.08 3.40
C LEU A 249 6.13 4.01 4.75
N PRO A 250 7.09 3.09 4.93
CA PRO A 250 7.91 3.08 6.14
C PRO A 250 8.68 4.40 6.32
N ARG A 251 8.81 4.91 7.55
CA ARG A 251 9.49 6.20 7.84
C ARG A 251 10.92 6.27 7.30
N LYS A 252 11.64 5.13 7.30
CA LYS A 252 12.97 5.02 6.67
C LYS A 252 12.92 5.40 5.18
N ILE A 253 11.91 4.91 4.47
CA ILE A 253 11.72 5.13 3.03
C ILE A 253 11.29 6.58 2.77
N GLN A 254 10.38 7.12 3.58
CA GLN A 254 9.96 8.52 3.47
C GLN A 254 11.14 9.51 3.60
N ILE A 255 12.10 9.22 4.47
CA ILE A 255 13.26 10.10 4.74
C ILE A 255 14.42 9.85 3.78
N LYS A 256 14.79 8.59 3.56
CA LYS A 256 16.02 8.22 2.83
C LYS A 256 15.80 7.91 1.35
N GLY A 257 14.54 7.81 0.91
CA GLY A 257 14.18 7.27 -0.39
C GLY A 257 14.31 5.74 -0.44
N VAL A 258 13.97 5.19 -1.60
CA VAL A 258 14.00 3.74 -1.86
C VAL A 258 15.34 3.34 -2.45
N ASN A 259 15.91 2.26 -1.94
CA ASN A 259 17.03 1.57 -2.58
C ASN A 259 16.57 0.16 -3.01
N PRO A 260 16.20 -0.04 -4.29
CA PRO A 260 15.62 -1.30 -4.75
C PRO A 260 16.45 -2.55 -4.43
N LYS A 261 17.79 -2.46 -4.49
CA LYS A 261 18.69 -3.60 -4.23
C LYS A 261 18.71 -4.01 -2.76
N ASP A 262 18.58 -3.05 -1.86
CA ASP A 262 18.67 -3.28 -0.41
C ASP A 262 17.30 -3.51 0.24
N ASP A 263 16.27 -2.83 -0.26
CA ASP A 263 14.93 -2.83 0.34
C ASP A 263 14.05 -3.95 -0.21
N PHE A 264 14.25 -4.40 -1.45
CA PHE A 264 13.47 -5.47 -2.06
C PHE A 264 14.29 -6.73 -2.30
N THR A 265 13.63 -7.89 -2.21
CA THR A 265 14.18 -9.15 -2.73
C THR A 265 13.52 -9.49 -4.05
N PRO A 266 14.26 -10.01 -5.06
CA PRO A 266 13.66 -10.60 -6.25
C PRO A 266 12.68 -11.69 -5.84
N TYR A 267 11.66 -11.94 -6.66
CA TYR A 267 10.72 -13.02 -6.44
C TYR A 267 11.29 -14.36 -6.95
N PRO A 268 11.66 -15.31 -6.06
CA PRO A 268 11.46 -16.72 -6.38
C PRO A 268 10.11 -17.25 -5.89
N ILE A 269 9.66 -18.33 -6.52
CA ILE A 269 8.39 -19.04 -6.25
C ILE A 269 8.30 -19.56 -4.78
N ASP A 270 9.41 -19.64 -4.05
CA ASP A 270 9.51 -20.19 -2.68
C ASP A 270 9.30 -19.18 -1.52
N TYR A 271 8.84 -17.95 -1.82
CA TYR A 271 8.70 -16.85 -0.84
C TYR A 271 7.28 -16.58 -0.34
N HIS A 272 6.34 -17.49 -0.55
CA HIS A 272 5.08 -17.45 0.21
C HIS A 272 5.39 -17.69 1.70
N ILE A 273 4.68 -17.01 2.61
CA ILE A 273 4.55 -17.53 3.97
C ILE A 273 3.57 -18.69 3.85
N PRO A 274 3.98 -19.96 3.97
CA PRO A 274 3.06 -21.07 3.77
C PRO A 274 2.16 -21.31 5.00
N ARG A 275 2.08 -20.35 5.93
CA ARG A 275 1.59 -20.57 7.30
C ARG A 275 0.79 -19.37 7.78
N THR A 276 -0.47 -19.64 8.13
CA THR A 276 -1.38 -18.67 8.73
C THR A 276 -0.92 -18.24 10.13
N ALA A 277 -1.53 -17.17 10.64
CA ALA A 277 -1.23 -16.63 11.97
C ALA A 277 -1.34 -17.71 13.06
N THR A 278 -2.36 -18.56 13.00
CA THR A 278 -2.58 -19.65 13.96
C THR A 278 -1.41 -20.64 13.95
N ARG A 279 -0.97 -21.08 12.77
CA ARG A 279 0.15 -22.01 12.63
C ARG A 279 1.47 -21.41 13.10
N LEU A 280 1.71 -20.14 12.82
CA LEU A 280 2.91 -19.44 13.31
C LEU A 280 2.90 -19.35 14.84
N ASN A 281 1.74 -19.10 15.44
CA ASN A 281 1.56 -19.08 16.89
C ASN A 281 1.81 -20.46 17.54
N GLU A 282 1.34 -21.54 16.92
CA GLU A 282 1.65 -22.92 17.34
C GLU A 282 3.16 -23.23 17.28
N ALA A 283 3.87 -22.68 16.30
CA ALA A 283 5.33 -22.78 16.17
C ALA A 283 6.12 -21.81 17.08
N GLY A 284 5.43 -21.17 18.04
CA GLY A 284 6.05 -20.31 19.06
C GLY A 284 6.39 -18.89 18.59
N VAL A 285 5.85 -18.44 17.46
CA VAL A 285 5.92 -17.03 17.04
C VAL A 285 4.82 -16.24 17.73
N SER A 286 5.15 -15.15 18.40
CA SER A 286 4.12 -14.26 18.94
C SER A 286 3.95 -12.99 18.14
N PHE A 287 2.69 -12.59 18.03
CA PHE A 287 2.25 -11.34 17.46
C PHE A 287 2.30 -10.26 18.54
N GLU A 288 3.02 -9.18 18.29
CA GLU A 288 3.19 -8.07 19.23
C GLU A 288 2.85 -6.75 18.55
N LYS A 289 1.91 -5.99 19.11
CA LYS A 289 1.60 -4.64 18.70
C LYS A 289 2.75 -3.68 19.03
N VAL A 290 3.06 -2.78 18.11
CA VAL A 290 4.02 -1.68 18.32
C VAL A 290 3.34 -0.35 18.03
N GLN A 291 3.46 0.59 18.97
CA GLN A 291 2.96 1.96 18.82
C GLN A 291 3.98 2.84 18.09
N GLY A 292 3.51 3.87 17.38
CA GLY A 292 4.36 4.90 16.74
C GLY A 292 5.19 4.42 15.54
N ARG A 293 4.79 3.31 14.89
CA ARG A 293 5.42 2.81 13.65
C ARG A 293 4.45 2.96 12.48
N SER A 294 5.01 3.23 11.29
CA SER A 294 4.28 3.19 10.02
C SER A 294 3.66 1.80 9.80
N TYR A 295 2.47 1.72 9.20
CA TYR A 295 1.71 0.47 9.01
C TYR A 295 2.47 -0.60 8.22
N LEU A 296 3.39 -0.19 7.36
CA LEU A 296 4.23 -1.08 6.58
C LEU A 296 5.50 -1.53 7.33
N ASP A 297 5.74 -1.10 8.58
CA ASP A 297 6.95 -1.43 9.34
C ASP A 297 6.81 -2.74 10.16
N ILE A 298 6.57 -3.85 9.46
CA ILE A 298 6.51 -5.19 10.07
C ILE A 298 7.91 -5.77 10.25
N LYS A 299 8.25 -6.17 11.47
CA LYS A 299 9.58 -6.73 11.80
C LYS A 299 9.50 -8.05 12.53
N PHE A 300 10.29 -9.02 12.07
CA PHE A 300 10.54 -10.25 12.79
C PHE A 300 11.83 -10.16 13.61
N HIS A 301 11.71 -10.31 14.92
CA HIS A 301 12.83 -10.36 15.86
C HIS A 301 12.94 -11.74 16.47
N LYS A 302 14.16 -12.28 16.48
CA LYS A 302 14.50 -13.54 17.14
C LYS A 302 15.74 -13.33 18.00
N VAL A 303 15.61 -13.52 19.30
CA VAL A 303 16.74 -13.52 20.23
C VAL A 303 17.38 -14.92 20.17
N LYS A 304 18.71 -14.99 19.96
CA LYS A 304 19.48 -16.25 20.02
C LYS A 304 20.13 -16.38 21.40
N ILE A 305 20.04 -17.54 22.07
CA ILE A 305 21.01 -18.02 23.08
C ILE A 305 21.04 -19.56 23.11
N LEU A 306 22.24 -20.08 23.39
CA LEU A 306 22.75 -21.46 23.59
C LEU A 306 21.73 -22.62 23.69
N SER A 307 21.91 -23.56 22.76
CA SER A 307 21.05 -24.70 22.39
C SER A 307 20.91 -25.85 23.41
N TRP A 308 21.14 -25.69 24.72
CA TRP A 308 21.17 -26.85 25.64
C TRP A 308 20.16 -26.82 26.80
N PHE A 309 19.75 -25.66 27.35
CA PHE A 309 19.10 -25.62 28.68
C PHE A 309 17.57 -25.36 28.71
N LEU A 310 16.84 -25.58 27.60
CA LEU A 310 15.44 -25.16 27.41
C LEU A 310 14.37 -26.12 28.01
N CYS A 311 14.44 -26.46 29.31
CA CYS A 311 13.35 -27.19 29.99
C CYS A 311 12.73 -26.46 31.20
N PHE A 312 13.24 -25.29 31.60
CA PHE A 312 12.73 -24.60 32.80
C PHE A 312 11.90 -23.37 32.45
N GLY A 313 10.62 -23.59 32.18
CA GLY A 313 9.61 -22.55 31.92
C GLY A 313 9.25 -21.63 33.11
N PHE A 314 9.94 -21.76 34.26
CA PHE A 314 9.60 -21.05 35.50
C PHE A 314 10.56 -19.91 35.88
N LEU A 315 11.64 -19.69 35.12
CA LEU A 315 12.53 -18.55 35.37
C LEU A 315 11.95 -17.28 34.72
N PRO A 316 11.97 -16.10 35.41
CA PRO A 316 11.54 -14.81 34.87
C PRO A 316 12.27 -14.39 33.58
N LEU A 317 13.35 -15.10 33.24
CA LEU A 317 14.10 -14.93 32.00
C LEU A 317 13.37 -15.42 30.73
N THR A 318 12.26 -16.17 30.82
CA THR A 318 11.53 -16.68 29.62
C THR A 318 10.88 -15.59 28.77
N LYS A 319 10.69 -14.37 29.28
CA LYS A 319 10.30 -13.19 28.47
C LYS A 319 11.33 -12.85 27.40
N TYR A 320 12.59 -13.24 27.54
CA TYR A 320 13.66 -12.97 26.57
C TYR A 320 13.77 -14.03 25.46
N PHE A 321 12.98 -15.11 25.50
CA PHE A 321 13.02 -16.26 24.59
C PHE A 321 11.79 -16.33 23.68
N LYS A 322 11.64 -15.37 22.76
CA LYS A 322 10.45 -15.35 21.89
C LYS A 322 10.80 -14.87 20.49
N ALA A 323 10.41 -15.67 19.49
CA ALA A 323 10.31 -15.21 18.11
C ALA A 323 9.09 -14.29 18.04
N ARG A 324 9.30 -13.01 17.71
CA ARG A 324 8.28 -11.97 17.78
C ARG A 324 8.08 -11.36 16.42
N LEU A 325 6.86 -11.45 15.90
CA LEU A 325 6.44 -10.71 14.72
C LEU A 325 5.72 -9.45 15.19
N GLN A 326 6.38 -8.31 14.98
CA GLN A 326 5.91 -7.01 15.43
C GLN A 326 5.06 -6.35 14.35
N PHE A 327 3.83 -5.99 14.71
CA PHE A 327 2.86 -5.31 13.87
C PHE A 327 2.60 -3.89 14.38
N PRO A 328 2.63 -2.87 13.52
CA PRO A 328 1.81 -1.70 13.74
C PRO A 328 0.33 -2.14 13.84
N GLN A 329 -0.45 -1.57 14.77
CA GLN A 329 -1.85 -1.95 14.89
C GLN A 329 -2.60 -1.59 13.60
N LEU A 330 -3.15 -2.60 12.92
CA LEU A 330 -3.95 -2.41 11.72
C LEU A 330 -5.41 -2.16 12.12
N LYS A 331 -5.92 -0.97 11.81
CA LYS A 331 -7.33 -0.63 11.96
C LYS A 331 -8.05 -0.78 10.62
N VAL A 332 -9.09 -1.61 10.59
CA VAL A 332 -9.87 -1.89 9.38
C VAL A 332 -11.30 -1.40 9.56
N TYR A 333 -11.63 -0.35 8.81
CA TYR A 333 -12.97 0.23 8.73
C TYR A 333 -13.53 0.06 7.32
N GLN A 334 -14.79 0.45 7.12
CA GLN A 334 -15.46 0.36 5.81
C GLN A 334 -14.70 1.07 4.69
N ILE A 335 -14.04 2.20 4.97
CA ILE A 335 -13.27 2.96 3.98
C ILE A 335 -11.91 2.33 3.65
N THR A 336 -11.38 1.47 4.53
CA THR A 336 -10.04 0.88 4.39
C THR A 336 -9.91 0.06 3.11
N GLU A 337 -10.96 -0.67 2.73
CA GLU A 337 -10.99 -1.41 1.45
C GLU A 337 -10.81 -0.46 0.26
N CYS A 338 -11.58 0.64 0.24
CA CYS A 338 -11.54 1.62 -0.83
C CYS A 338 -10.15 2.25 -0.96
N VAL A 339 -9.53 2.63 0.18
CA VAL A 339 -8.16 3.17 0.21
C VAL A 339 -7.18 2.15 -0.36
N LEU A 340 -7.11 0.95 0.23
CA LEU A 340 -6.15 -0.06 -0.18
C LEU A 340 -6.30 -0.45 -1.66
N ARG A 341 -7.53 -0.60 -2.17
CA ARG A 341 -7.78 -0.92 -3.57
C ARG A 341 -7.25 0.14 -4.53
N ASN A 342 -7.42 1.43 -4.23
CA ASN A 342 -6.90 2.51 -5.05
C ASN A 342 -5.38 2.63 -4.95
N LEU A 343 -4.81 2.41 -3.77
CA LEU A 343 -3.35 2.37 -3.59
C LEU A 343 -2.71 1.17 -4.33
N ILE A 344 -3.33 -0.01 -4.28
CA ILE A 344 -2.90 -1.20 -5.03
C ILE A 344 -2.96 -0.92 -6.53
N ALA A 345 -4.09 -0.42 -7.04
CA ALA A 345 -4.22 -0.09 -8.46
C ALA A 345 -3.14 0.89 -8.91
N PHE A 346 -2.86 1.92 -8.10
CA PHE A 346 -1.82 2.89 -8.40
C PHE A 346 -0.42 2.27 -8.40
N GLU A 347 -0.09 1.39 -7.45
CA GLU A 347 1.19 0.68 -7.46
C GLU A 347 1.34 -0.28 -8.64
N GLN A 348 0.28 -0.98 -9.04
CA GLN A 348 0.29 -1.86 -10.20
C GLN A 348 0.54 -1.09 -11.51
N CYS A 349 0.13 0.18 -11.59
CA CYS A 349 0.32 1.03 -12.77
C CYS A 349 1.63 1.84 -12.76
N HIS A 350 1.92 2.55 -11.67
CA HIS A 350 2.99 3.56 -11.62
C HIS A 350 4.25 3.07 -10.88
N TYR A 351 4.08 2.28 -9.81
CA TYR A 351 5.16 1.86 -8.91
C TYR A 351 5.37 0.33 -8.94
N SER A 352 5.40 -0.25 -10.14
CA SER A 352 5.51 -1.70 -10.31
C SER A 352 6.85 -2.27 -9.81
N ASP A 353 7.88 -1.43 -9.71
CA ASP A 353 9.19 -1.72 -9.13
C ASP A 353 9.24 -1.51 -7.60
N GLN A 354 8.28 -0.77 -7.04
CA GLN A 354 8.17 -0.42 -5.62
C GLN A 354 6.78 -0.76 -5.03
N PRO A 355 6.33 -2.03 -5.10
CA PRO A 355 4.97 -2.44 -4.75
C PRO A 355 4.77 -2.62 -3.23
N PHE A 356 4.99 -1.57 -2.42
CA PHE A 356 4.95 -1.63 -0.96
C PHE A 356 3.58 -2.05 -0.40
N ILE A 357 2.51 -1.43 -0.88
CA ILE A 357 1.13 -1.73 -0.45
C ILE A 357 0.73 -3.12 -0.93
N CYS A 358 1.05 -3.46 -2.18
CA CYS A 358 0.79 -4.79 -2.74
C CYS A 358 1.50 -5.89 -1.93
N ASN A 359 2.80 -5.71 -1.64
CA ASN A 359 3.55 -6.66 -0.82
C ASN A 359 3.00 -6.77 0.60
N TYR A 360 2.46 -5.68 1.16
CA TYR A 360 1.85 -5.70 2.48
C TYR A 360 0.55 -6.47 2.50
N VAL A 361 -0.36 -6.22 1.56
CA VAL A 361 -1.62 -6.98 1.51
C VAL A 361 -1.33 -8.46 1.26
N SER A 362 -0.36 -8.82 0.41
CA SER A 362 0.06 -10.21 0.22
C SER A 362 0.62 -10.86 1.48
N LEU A 363 1.35 -10.10 2.31
CA LEU A 363 1.83 -10.56 3.60
C LEU A 363 0.68 -10.80 4.58
N ILE A 364 -0.28 -9.87 4.66
CA ILE A 364 -1.44 -9.99 5.55
C ILE A 364 -2.36 -11.14 5.11
N ASP A 365 -2.57 -11.30 3.81
CA ASP A 365 -3.28 -12.43 3.19
C ASP A 365 -2.66 -13.78 3.56
N SER A 366 -1.35 -13.91 3.44
CA SER A 366 -0.66 -15.15 3.84
C SER A 366 -0.81 -15.48 5.33
N LEU A 367 -1.11 -14.49 6.18
CA LEU A 367 -1.34 -14.66 7.61
C LEU A 367 -2.81 -14.95 7.94
N ILE A 368 -3.76 -14.52 7.11
CA ILE A 368 -5.20 -14.55 7.40
C ILE A 368 -5.93 -15.32 6.32
N HIS A 369 -6.15 -16.62 6.55
CA HIS A 369 -6.99 -17.43 5.66
C HIS A 369 -8.38 -17.68 6.25
N THR A 370 -8.48 -17.71 7.57
CA THR A 370 -9.67 -18.17 8.30
C THR A 370 -10.08 -17.18 9.39
N HIS A 371 -11.30 -17.33 9.93
CA HIS A 371 -11.77 -16.49 11.03
C HIS A 371 -10.95 -16.70 12.32
N GLU A 372 -10.40 -17.90 12.55
CA GLU A 372 -9.53 -18.22 13.68
C GLU A 372 -8.21 -17.43 13.61
N ASP A 373 -7.67 -17.24 12.39
CA ASP A 373 -6.47 -16.42 12.20
C ASP A 373 -6.76 -14.95 12.54
N VAL A 374 -7.95 -14.47 12.17
CA VAL A 374 -8.40 -13.11 12.53
C VAL A 374 -8.60 -12.99 14.04
N GLU A 375 -9.32 -13.93 14.65
CA GLU A 375 -9.60 -13.96 16.09
C GLU A 375 -8.29 -13.89 16.88
N LEU A 376 -7.30 -14.72 16.52
CA LEU A 376 -5.97 -14.68 17.13
C LEU A 376 -5.29 -13.32 17.01
N LEU A 377 -5.33 -12.69 15.83
CA LEU A 377 -4.68 -11.39 15.61
C LEU A 377 -5.41 -10.25 16.35
N VAL A 378 -6.73 -10.36 16.49
CA VAL A 378 -7.56 -9.44 17.27
C VAL A 378 -7.28 -9.61 18.76
N ASP A 379 -7.18 -10.83 19.26
CA ASP A 379 -6.80 -11.15 20.65
C ASP A 379 -5.41 -10.63 21.03
N LYS A 380 -4.51 -10.49 20.04
CA LYS A 380 -3.17 -9.90 20.23
C LYS A 380 -3.14 -8.40 19.98
N GLU A 381 -4.30 -7.79 19.76
CA GLU A 381 -4.50 -6.38 19.39
C GLU A 381 -3.70 -5.94 18.14
N ALA A 382 -3.21 -6.90 17.36
CA ALA A 382 -2.49 -6.62 16.12
C ALA A 382 -3.43 -6.06 15.06
N ILE A 383 -4.69 -6.48 15.07
CA ILE A 383 -5.76 -6.00 14.19
C ILE A 383 -6.96 -5.56 15.04
N VAL A 384 -7.57 -4.45 14.64
CA VAL A 384 -8.87 -3.98 15.15
C VAL A 384 -9.76 -3.73 13.94
N HIS A 385 -11.00 -4.22 13.95
CA HIS A 385 -11.90 -4.04 12.80
C HIS A 385 -13.35 -3.79 13.23
N GLU A 386 -14.08 -3.07 12.38
CA GLU A 386 -15.49 -2.73 12.55
C GLU A 386 -16.33 -3.23 11.36
N LEU A 387 -16.01 -4.43 10.85
CA LEU A 387 -16.72 -5.00 9.70
C LEU A 387 -17.99 -5.75 10.09
N GLY A 388 -18.06 -6.27 11.33
CA GLY A 388 -19.22 -6.98 11.86
C GLY A 388 -18.94 -8.44 12.19
N SER A 389 -18.01 -9.08 11.48
CA SER A 389 -17.56 -10.44 11.79
C SER A 389 -16.10 -10.69 11.43
N HIS A 390 -15.44 -11.64 12.12
CA HIS A 390 -14.09 -12.08 11.78
C HIS A 390 -14.02 -12.71 10.37
N THR A 391 -15.11 -13.36 9.94
CA THR A 391 -15.24 -13.96 8.61
C THR A 391 -15.24 -12.91 7.50
N GLU A 392 -15.92 -11.78 7.70
CA GLU A 392 -15.90 -10.67 6.73
C GLU A 392 -14.52 -10.07 6.57
N LEU A 393 -13.77 -9.90 7.67
CA LEU A 393 -12.38 -9.43 7.59
C LEU A 393 -11.49 -10.41 6.84
N ALA A 394 -11.58 -11.72 7.13
CA ALA A 394 -10.83 -12.73 6.40
C ALA A 394 -11.18 -12.71 4.90
N THR A 395 -12.46 -12.59 4.57
CA THR A 395 -12.92 -12.50 3.17
C THR A 395 -12.39 -11.26 2.47
N LEU A 396 -12.44 -10.10 3.14
CA LEU A 396 -11.91 -8.84 2.62
C LEU A 396 -10.43 -8.96 2.26
N VAL A 397 -9.60 -9.44 3.19
CA VAL A 397 -8.16 -9.59 2.99
C VAL A 397 -7.86 -10.51 1.81
N ASN A 398 -8.51 -11.68 1.77
CA ASN A 398 -8.37 -12.64 0.68
C ASN A 398 -8.82 -12.07 -0.68
N CYS A 399 -9.79 -11.17 -0.69
CA CYS A 399 -10.27 -10.52 -1.90
C CYS A 399 -9.35 -9.37 -2.37
N LEU A 400 -8.62 -8.72 -1.46
CA LEU A 400 -7.68 -7.65 -1.82
C LEU A 400 -6.49 -8.17 -2.64
N CYS A 401 -6.04 -9.41 -2.39
CA CYS A 401 -4.87 -9.98 -3.08
C CYS A 401 -5.16 -10.59 -4.45
N ARG A 402 -6.43 -10.68 -4.87
CA ARG A 402 -6.79 -11.27 -6.17
C ARG A 402 -6.29 -10.40 -7.31
N ASN A 403 -5.70 -11.05 -8.31
CA ASN A 403 -5.16 -10.43 -9.53
C ASN A 403 -4.07 -9.37 -9.31
N ILE A 404 -3.40 -9.36 -8.14
CA ILE A 404 -2.20 -8.55 -7.93
C ILE A 404 -0.99 -9.24 -8.57
N VAL A 405 -0.20 -8.48 -9.34
CA VAL A 405 1.05 -8.95 -9.93
C VAL A 405 2.22 -8.19 -9.29
N VAL A 406 3.15 -8.90 -8.65
CA VAL A 406 4.35 -8.31 -8.03
C VAL A 406 5.62 -9.00 -8.53
N SER A 407 6.64 -8.20 -8.86
CA SER A 407 7.94 -8.67 -9.35
C SER A 407 9.00 -8.76 -8.24
N SER A 408 8.77 -8.07 -7.13
CA SER A 408 9.68 -7.94 -6.00
C SER A 408 8.91 -7.96 -4.68
N ASN A 409 9.61 -8.25 -3.57
CA ASN A 409 8.99 -8.35 -2.25
C ASN A 409 9.80 -7.60 -1.18
N TYR A 410 9.21 -6.54 -0.62
CA TYR A 410 9.76 -5.75 0.48
C TYR A 410 9.94 -6.57 1.76
N TYR A 411 9.02 -7.49 2.04
CA TYR A 411 9.05 -8.35 3.22
C TYR A 411 9.82 -9.66 3.00
N GLY A 412 10.43 -9.90 1.84
CA GLY A 412 11.06 -11.19 1.54
C GLY A 412 12.14 -11.61 2.54
N LYS A 413 12.93 -10.65 3.06
CA LYS A 413 13.90 -10.92 4.16
C LYS A 413 13.20 -11.34 5.46
N THR A 414 12.06 -10.73 5.78
CA THR A 414 11.24 -11.06 6.97
C THR A 414 10.60 -12.44 6.81
N ILE A 415 10.01 -12.70 5.64
CA ILE A 415 9.39 -13.99 5.29
C ILE A 415 10.42 -15.12 5.35
N LYS A 416 11.62 -14.93 4.78
CA LYS A 416 12.69 -15.94 4.84
C LYS A 416 13.08 -16.30 6.27
N LYS A 417 13.14 -15.31 7.17
CA LYS A 417 13.43 -15.54 8.59
C LYS A 417 12.29 -16.28 9.30
N LEU A 418 11.03 -15.95 8.98
CA LEU A 418 9.85 -16.66 9.49
C LEU A 418 9.85 -18.13 9.03
N ASN A 419 10.03 -18.36 7.73
CA ASN A 419 10.06 -19.70 7.15
C ASN A 419 11.21 -20.53 7.74
N SER A 420 12.40 -19.94 7.94
CA SER A 420 13.53 -20.62 8.59
C SER A 420 13.30 -20.91 10.07
N HIS A 421 12.56 -20.06 10.79
CA HIS A 421 12.18 -20.35 12.18
C HIS A 421 11.21 -21.53 12.23
N TYR A 422 10.23 -21.52 11.31
CA TYR A 422 9.21 -22.53 11.23
C TYR A 422 9.76 -23.91 10.83
N SER A 423 10.61 -23.98 9.80
CA SER A 423 11.15 -25.25 9.29
C SER A 423 12.11 -25.95 10.26
N ASN A 424 12.51 -25.30 11.35
CA ASN A 424 13.35 -25.91 12.37
C ASN A 424 12.51 -26.87 13.24
N CYS A 425 12.63 -28.18 13.02
CA CYS A 425 11.87 -29.23 13.71
C CYS A 425 11.89 -29.13 15.24
N TRP A 426 13.00 -28.67 15.83
CA TRP A 426 13.10 -28.46 17.28
C TRP A 426 12.09 -27.41 17.79
N MET A 427 11.82 -26.38 16.98
CA MET A 427 10.85 -25.33 17.33
C MET A 427 9.41 -25.84 17.30
N HIS A 428 9.09 -26.80 16.42
CA HIS A 428 7.80 -27.49 16.41
C HIS A 428 7.57 -28.31 17.67
N TYR A 429 8.53 -29.18 18.01
CA TYR A 429 8.44 -30.01 19.21
C TYR A 429 8.37 -29.15 20.47
N MET A 430 9.15 -28.07 20.54
CA MET A 430 9.16 -27.20 21.72
C MET A 430 7.93 -26.28 21.81
N GLY A 431 7.37 -25.85 20.67
CA GLY A 431 6.08 -25.14 20.60
C GLY A 431 4.91 -26.03 21.07
N MET A 432 4.87 -27.28 20.60
CA MET A 432 3.87 -28.28 21.03
C MET A 432 4.03 -28.64 22.51
N LEU A 433 5.27 -28.86 22.98
CA LEU A 433 5.54 -29.10 24.40
C LEU A 433 4.98 -27.96 25.24
N ARG A 434 5.25 -26.71 24.85
CA ARG A 434 4.74 -25.52 25.55
C ARG A 434 3.22 -25.45 25.58
N SER A 435 2.54 -25.68 24.46
CA SER A 435 1.09 -25.55 24.37
C SER A 435 0.34 -26.63 25.15
N VAL A 436 0.88 -27.84 25.20
CA VAL A 436 0.25 -29.00 25.85
C VAL A 436 0.57 -29.07 27.34
N TYR A 437 1.85 -28.97 27.70
CA TYR A 437 2.34 -29.27 29.05
C TYR A 437 2.61 -28.02 29.91
N PHE A 438 3.00 -26.90 29.29
CA PHE A 438 3.44 -25.69 30.01
C PHE A 438 2.47 -24.51 29.91
N ARG A 439 1.24 -24.75 29.46
CA ARG A 439 0.18 -23.72 29.40
C ARG A 439 -0.49 -23.49 30.75
N ASP A 440 -0.54 -24.53 31.59
CA ASP A 440 -1.18 -24.52 32.91
C ASP A 440 -0.16 -24.99 33.97
N PRO A 441 0.03 -24.25 35.09
CA PRO A 441 0.91 -24.65 36.18
C PRO A 441 0.67 -26.08 36.69
N TRP A 442 -0.59 -26.54 36.71
CA TRP A 442 -0.99 -27.87 37.18
C TRP A 442 -0.65 -28.99 36.20
N ARG A 443 -0.71 -28.70 34.90
CA ARG A 443 -0.27 -29.66 33.86
C ARG A 443 1.25 -29.83 33.92
N PHE A 444 1.98 -28.74 34.11
CA PHE A 444 3.43 -28.78 34.28
C PHE A 444 3.86 -29.56 35.53
N SER A 445 3.25 -29.28 36.69
CA SER A 445 3.56 -30.02 37.92
C SER A 445 3.26 -31.51 37.78
N SER A 446 2.14 -31.86 37.14
CA SER A 446 1.77 -33.26 36.87
C SER A 446 2.76 -33.95 35.94
N SER A 447 3.26 -33.26 34.92
CA SER A 447 4.30 -33.79 34.03
C SER A 447 5.65 -33.99 34.73
N ILE A 448 6.05 -33.08 35.62
CA ILE A 448 7.27 -33.26 36.44
C ILE A 448 7.13 -34.49 37.34
N VAL A 449 6.01 -34.61 38.03
CA VAL A 449 5.75 -35.75 38.92
C VAL A 449 5.75 -37.05 38.12
N GLY A 450 5.06 -37.09 36.99
CA GLY A 450 5.05 -38.25 36.09
C GLY A 450 6.44 -38.63 35.60
N PHE A 451 7.27 -37.64 35.21
CA PHE A 451 8.64 -37.87 34.77
C PHE A 451 9.54 -38.36 35.90
N ALA A 452 9.43 -37.79 37.10
CA ALA A 452 10.17 -38.23 38.28
C ALA A 452 9.80 -39.66 38.68
N VAL A 453 8.51 -40.02 38.64
CA VAL A 453 8.03 -41.38 38.89
C VAL A 453 8.55 -42.35 37.83
N PHE A 454 8.55 -41.95 36.55
CA PHE A 454 9.09 -42.75 35.47
C PHE A 454 10.59 -43.02 35.62
N LEU A 455 11.39 -41.99 35.94
CA LEU A 455 12.82 -42.14 36.23
C LEU A 455 13.07 -43.03 37.45
N PHE A 456 12.25 -42.87 38.50
CA PHE A 456 12.30 -43.73 39.68
C PHE A 456 11.98 -45.19 39.31
N ALA A 457 10.99 -45.43 38.46
CA ALA A 457 10.64 -46.78 38.00
C ALA A 457 11.78 -47.40 37.17
N ILE A 458 12.39 -46.65 36.25
CA ILE A 458 13.56 -47.11 35.47
C ILE A 458 14.72 -47.43 36.41
N PHE A 459 15.02 -46.54 37.36
CA PHE A 459 16.10 -46.76 38.33
C PHE A 459 15.89 -48.04 39.13
N ASN A 460 14.68 -48.28 39.62
CA ASN A 460 14.35 -49.51 40.33
C ASN A 460 14.44 -50.75 39.43
N PHE A 461 13.96 -50.67 38.20
CA PHE A 461 14.06 -51.77 37.23
C PHE A 461 15.51 -52.12 36.90
N LEU A 462 16.36 -51.12 36.64
CA LEU A 462 17.80 -51.30 36.40
C LEU A 462 18.51 -51.84 37.64
N LYS A 463 18.13 -51.39 38.85
CA LYS A 463 18.66 -51.93 40.10
C LYS A 463 18.33 -53.42 40.20
N VAL A 464 17.08 -53.83 39.97
CA VAL A 464 16.66 -55.24 40.02
C VAL A 464 17.43 -56.10 39.02
N ILE A 465 17.59 -55.64 37.77
CA ILE A 465 18.37 -56.39 36.75
C ILE A 465 19.87 -56.43 37.08
N GLY A 466 20.46 -55.33 37.52
CA GLY A 466 21.86 -55.28 37.94
C GLY A 466 22.16 -56.12 39.20
N THR A 467 21.15 -56.35 40.04
CA THR A 467 21.27 -57.28 41.18
C THR A 467 21.19 -58.74 40.74
N ILE A 468 20.53 -59.04 39.62
CA ILE A 468 20.44 -60.39 39.04
C ILE A 468 21.75 -60.82 38.35
N GLU A 469 22.58 -59.89 37.89
CA GLU A 469 23.93 -60.22 37.38
C GLU A 469 24.95 -60.55 38.49
N SER A 470 24.74 -60.06 39.73
CA SER A 470 25.64 -60.37 40.85
C SER A 470 25.40 -61.72 41.54
N GLU A 471 24.35 -62.47 41.18
CA GLU A 471 24.00 -63.76 41.80
C GLU A 471 24.38 -65.01 40.95
N LYS A 472 25.17 -64.86 39.87
CA LYS A 472 25.60 -66.00 39.03
C LYS A 472 27.08 -66.41 39.08
N PHE A 473 27.86 -65.89 40.02
CA PHE A 473 29.19 -66.44 40.33
C PHE A 473 29.40 -66.51 41.84
N GLY A 474 29.00 -67.63 42.42
CA GLY A 474 29.30 -68.04 43.79
C GLY A 474 29.34 -69.54 43.86
#